data_AF-A0A3L7APE0-F1
#
_entry.id   AF-A0A3L7APE0-F1
#
_cell.length_a   1.000
_cell.length_b   1.000
_cell.length_c   1.000
_cell.angle_alpha   90.00
_cell.angle_beta   90.00
_cell.angle_gamma   90.00
#
_symmetry.space_group_name_H-M   'P 1'
#
loop_
_entity.id
_entity.type
_entity.pdbx_description
1 polymer ?
#
loop_
_entity_poly.entity_id
_entity_poly.type
_entity_poly.pdbx_seq_one_letter_code
_entity_poly.pdbx_strand_id
1 'polypeptide(L)'
;MKRLFGLFVVLAALGGFSAQAQPLPEICAKKKSCFMTFDGPDRGFCQAYVEGKSCFMAFNDASDRGWCQHLREGKSCMMALDGDARRDCEAGRVPREHRRWMRLCSTW
;
A
#
# COMPACT_ATOMS: atom_id res chain seq x y z
N MET A 1 -24.56 47.17 -36.11
CA MET A 1 -24.09 46.41 -37.28
C MET A 1 -22.56 46.37 -37.30
N LYS A 2 -21.95 45.28 -36.82
CA LYS A 2 -20.77 44.60 -37.41
C LYS A 2 -20.22 43.59 -36.40
N ARG A 3 -20.31 42.33 -36.80
CA ARG A 3 -19.90 41.13 -36.11
C ARG A 3 -18.38 40.92 -36.29
N LEU A 4 -17.83 40.02 -35.45
CA LEU A 4 -16.68 39.15 -35.73
C LEU A 4 -15.28 39.80 -35.75
N PHE A 5 -14.67 39.83 -34.56
CA PHE A 5 -13.28 39.39 -34.34
C PHE A 5 -13.37 38.47 -33.12
N GLY A 6 -13.19 37.16 -33.17
CA GLY A 6 -12.17 36.45 -33.93
C GLY A 6 -11.13 35.85 -32.98
N LEU A 7 -11.59 35.03 -32.03
CA LEU A 7 -11.03 33.73 -31.68
C LEU A 7 -9.49 33.59 -31.80
N PHE A 8 -8.74 34.03 -30.79
CA PHE A 8 -7.34 33.61 -30.57
C PHE A 8 -6.90 33.87 -29.12
N VAL A 9 -7.24 32.97 -28.19
CA VAL A 9 -6.31 32.46 -27.15
C VAL A 9 -6.86 31.08 -26.73
N VAL A 10 -6.78 30.13 -27.66
CA VAL A 10 -6.73 28.71 -27.33
C VAL A 10 -5.27 28.40 -27.01
N LEU A 11 -5.04 27.58 -25.98
CA LEU A 11 -3.75 27.02 -25.51
C LEU A 11 -2.99 27.81 -24.42
N ALA A 12 -3.60 27.95 -23.25
CA ALA A 12 -2.85 27.77 -22.01
C ALA A 12 -2.89 26.27 -21.65
N ALA A 13 -2.16 25.49 -22.45
CA ALA A 13 -1.84 24.11 -22.13
C ALA A 13 -0.65 24.12 -21.15
N LEU A 14 -0.66 23.14 -20.24
CA LEU A 14 0.51 22.59 -19.55
C LEU A 14 1.08 23.44 -18.41
N GLY A 15 0.49 23.30 -17.22
CA GLY A 15 1.12 23.81 -16.01
C GLY A 15 0.40 23.39 -14.74
N GLY A 16 0.17 22.09 -14.57
CA GLY A 16 -0.49 21.60 -13.36
C GLY A 16 -0.93 20.15 -13.43
N PHE A 17 -0.16 19.27 -14.07
CA PHE A 17 -0.12 17.91 -13.56
C PHE A 17 0.46 18.04 -12.15
N SER A 18 -0.41 18.15 -11.15
CA SER A 18 -0.07 17.79 -9.79
C SER A 18 0.23 16.30 -9.83
N ALA A 19 1.44 15.97 -10.26
CA ALA A 19 2.11 14.76 -9.84
C ALA A 19 2.23 14.88 -8.33
N GLN A 20 1.16 14.55 -7.61
CA GLN A 20 1.26 14.01 -6.27
C GLN A 20 2.01 12.70 -6.45
N ALA A 21 3.33 12.82 -6.63
CA ALA A 21 4.29 11.75 -6.52
C ALA A 21 4.28 11.34 -5.04
N GLN A 22 3.26 10.53 -4.73
CA GLN A 22 3.14 9.51 -3.70
C GLN A 22 3.65 9.89 -2.28
N PRO A 23 2.83 9.77 -1.22
CA PRO A 23 3.28 9.91 0.18
C PRO A 23 4.27 8.81 0.65
N LEU A 24 4.72 7.94 -0.25
CA LEU A 24 5.59 6.79 0.00
C LEU A 24 7.01 7.12 0.51
N PRO A 25 7.73 8.18 0.06
CA PRO A 25 9.06 8.44 0.58
C PRO A 25 9.02 8.94 2.02
N GLU A 26 7.95 9.62 2.44
CA GLU A 26 7.84 10.17 3.80
C GLU A 26 7.54 9.10 4.86
N ILE A 27 6.70 8.11 4.51
CA ILE A 27 6.39 7.00 5.42
C ILE A 27 7.59 6.07 5.58
N CYS A 28 8.33 5.78 4.50
CA CYS A 28 9.55 4.97 4.57
C CYS A 28 10.69 5.69 5.32
N ALA A 29 10.76 7.03 5.22
CA ALA A 29 11.67 7.85 6.01
C ALA A 29 11.24 8.01 7.48
N LYS A 30 10.14 7.37 7.91
CA LYS A 30 9.57 7.44 9.27
C LYS A 30 9.30 8.87 9.77
N LYS A 31 9.08 9.82 8.85
CA LYS A 31 8.76 11.23 9.18
C LYS A 31 7.31 11.40 9.62
N LYS A 32 6.43 10.48 9.21
CA LYS A 32 5.02 10.40 9.60
C LYS A 32 4.71 8.99 10.08
N SER A 33 3.75 8.87 10.99
CA SER A 33 3.25 7.56 11.42
C SER A 33 2.18 7.05 10.45
N CYS A 34 2.07 5.72 10.35
CA CYS A 34 1.04 5.03 9.59
C CYS A 34 -0.37 5.39 10.07
N PHE A 35 -0.53 5.64 11.37
CA PHE A 35 -1.81 6.02 11.96
C PHE A 35 -2.33 7.36 11.42
N MET A 36 -1.45 8.35 11.24
CA MET A 36 -1.82 9.67 10.73
C MET A 36 -1.96 9.72 9.21
N THR A 37 -1.38 8.74 8.50
CA THR A 37 -1.24 8.76 7.03
C THR A 37 -2.26 7.89 6.34
N PHE A 38 -2.64 6.77 6.94
CA PHE A 38 -3.52 5.76 6.34
C PHE A 38 -4.71 5.44 7.25
N ASP A 39 -5.82 5.09 6.61
CA ASP A 39 -7.04 4.60 7.22
C ASP A 39 -7.37 3.18 6.72
N GLY A 40 -8.32 2.53 7.39
CA GLY A 40 -8.82 1.22 6.97
C GLY A 40 -7.73 0.13 6.91
N PRO A 41 -7.82 -0.82 5.97
CA PRO A 41 -6.86 -1.92 5.83
C PRO A 41 -5.42 -1.44 5.58
N ASP A 42 -5.23 -0.36 4.81
CA ASP A 42 -3.92 0.20 4.48
C ASP A 42 -3.14 0.62 5.72
N ARG A 43 -3.83 1.06 6.79
CA ARG A 43 -3.20 1.34 8.09
C ARG A 43 -2.55 0.08 8.66
N GLY A 44 -3.23 -1.06 8.65
CA GLY A 44 -2.72 -2.32 9.16
C GLY A 44 -1.48 -2.79 8.38
N PHE A 45 -1.56 -2.72 7.05
CA PHE A 45 -0.41 -3.03 6.20
C PHE A 45 0.79 -2.11 6.47
N CYS A 46 0.59 -0.80 6.54
CA CYS A 46 1.65 0.14 6.86
C CYS A 46 2.27 -0.18 8.24
N GLN A 47 1.42 -0.39 9.25
CA GLN A 47 1.88 -0.68 10.61
C GLN A 47 2.71 -1.96 10.68
N ALA A 48 2.31 -3.01 9.97
CA ALA A 48 3.06 -4.25 9.91
C ALA A 48 4.36 -4.09 9.10
N TYR A 49 4.27 -3.70 7.83
CA TYR A 49 5.40 -3.77 6.88
C TYR A 49 6.38 -2.61 6.99
N VAL A 50 5.95 -1.45 7.50
CA VAL A 50 6.78 -0.23 7.57
C VAL A 50 7.17 0.10 9.02
N GLU A 51 6.21 0.14 9.95
CA GLU A 51 6.49 0.41 11.37
C GLU A 51 6.98 -0.81 12.14
N GLY A 52 6.83 -2.01 11.57
CA GLY A 52 7.32 -3.24 12.18
C GLY A 52 6.46 -3.75 13.35
N LYS A 53 5.22 -3.27 13.49
CA LYS A 53 4.29 -3.82 14.50
C LYS A 53 4.05 -5.32 14.28
N SER A 54 3.68 -6.01 15.34
CA SER A 54 3.32 -7.43 15.24
C SER A 54 2.10 -7.61 14.34
N CYS A 55 2.09 -8.69 13.58
CA CYS A 55 0.99 -8.99 12.67
C CYS A 55 -0.35 -9.16 13.41
N PHE A 56 -0.29 -9.60 14.68
CA PHE A 56 -1.46 -9.71 15.55
C PHE A 56 -2.07 -8.35 15.90
N MET A 57 -1.25 -7.33 16.15
CA MET A 57 -1.75 -5.99 16.51
C MET A 57 -2.13 -5.17 15.28
N ALA A 58 -1.55 -5.47 14.12
CA ALA A 58 -1.77 -4.72 12.88
C ALA A 58 -3.05 -5.13 12.14
N PHE A 59 -3.48 -6.39 12.27
CA PHE A 59 -4.60 -6.95 11.50
C PHE A 59 -5.67 -7.59 12.37
N ASN A 60 -6.90 -7.12 12.20
CA ASN A 60 -8.09 -7.75 12.77
C ASN A 60 -8.50 -8.98 11.96
N ASP A 61 -8.35 -8.92 10.63
CA ASP A 61 -8.65 -10.03 9.74
C ASP A 61 -7.68 -11.20 9.95
N ALA A 62 -8.23 -12.42 9.99
CA ALA A 62 -7.44 -13.61 10.28
C ALA A 62 -6.53 -14.00 9.10
N SER A 63 -6.97 -13.78 7.85
CA SER A 63 -6.21 -14.08 6.65
C SER A 63 -5.02 -13.13 6.52
N ASP A 64 -5.26 -11.81 6.60
CA ASP A 64 -4.19 -10.81 6.52
C ASP A 64 -3.16 -10.98 7.65
N ARG A 65 -3.65 -11.27 8.86
CA ARG A 65 -2.78 -11.60 10.00
C ARG A 65 -1.93 -12.82 9.68
N GLY A 66 -2.54 -13.90 9.23
CA GLY A 66 -1.84 -15.13 8.88
C GLY A 66 -0.77 -14.92 7.79
N TRP A 67 -1.12 -14.23 6.71
CA TRP A 67 -0.19 -13.90 5.64
C TRP A 67 0.97 -13.05 6.14
N CYS A 68 0.70 -12.04 6.98
CA CYS A 68 1.75 -11.27 7.62
C CYS A 68 2.67 -12.13 8.49
N GLN A 69 2.12 -13.03 9.30
CA GLN A 69 2.93 -13.92 10.15
C GLN A 69 3.81 -14.87 9.33
N HIS A 70 3.29 -15.40 8.22
CA HIS A 70 4.07 -16.21 7.31
C HIS A 70 5.23 -15.41 6.69
N LEU A 71 4.91 -14.23 6.13
CA LEU A 71 5.84 -13.44 5.33
C LEU A 71 6.87 -12.67 6.15
N ARG A 72 6.53 -12.22 7.37
CA ARG A 72 7.41 -11.40 8.22
C ARG A 72 7.90 -12.11 9.47
N GLU A 73 7.05 -12.91 10.09
CA GLU A 73 7.38 -13.57 11.37
C GLU A 73 7.92 -15.01 11.16
N GLY A 74 8.05 -15.46 9.91
CA GLY A 74 8.69 -16.73 9.55
C GLY A 74 7.86 -17.97 9.89
N LYS A 75 6.56 -17.82 10.16
CA LYS A 75 5.68 -18.98 10.37
C LYS A 75 5.51 -19.78 9.08
N SER A 76 5.36 -21.10 9.17
CA SER A 76 5.03 -21.93 8.01
C SER A 76 3.60 -21.66 7.54
N CYS A 77 3.29 -21.97 6.26
CA CYS A 77 1.93 -21.88 5.72
C CYS A 77 0.92 -22.60 6.63
N MET A 78 1.27 -23.79 7.11
CA MET A 78 0.43 -24.60 8.01
C MET A 78 0.18 -23.97 9.38
N MET A 79 1.13 -23.21 9.92
CA MET A 79 0.97 -22.57 11.24
C MET A 79 0.25 -21.23 11.18
N ALA A 80 0.28 -20.56 10.03
CA ALA A 80 -0.20 -19.19 9.90
C ALA A 80 -1.54 -19.08 9.17
N LEU A 81 -1.86 -20.04 8.30
CA LEU A 81 -2.98 -19.95 7.37
C LEU A 81 -3.80 -21.23 7.37
N ASP A 82 -5.10 -21.06 7.14
CA ASP A 82 -6.08 -22.14 7.03
C ASP A 82 -6.80 -22.10 5.68
N GLY A 83 -7.47 -23.22 5.35
CA GLY A 83 -8.34 -23.32 4.17
C GLY A 83 -7.66 -22.92 2.87
N ASP A 84 -8.30 -22.02 2.13
CA ASP A 84 -7.86 -21.59 0.80
C ASP A 84 -6.55 -20.80 0.85
N ALA A 85 -6.39 -19.96 1.87
CA ALA A 85 -5.18 -19.18 2.06
C ALA A 85 -3.96 -20.07 2.30
N ARG A 86 -4.13 -21.20 3.02
CA ARG A 86 -3.06 -22.19 3.17
C ARG A 86 -2.67 -22.81 1.83
N ARG A 87 -3.66 -23.24 1.04
CA ARG A 87 -3.41 -23.84 -0.29
C ARG A 87 -2.70 -22.85 -1.22
N ASP A 88 -3.07 -21.58 -1.16
CA ASP A 88 -2.40 -20.52 -1.91
C ASP A 88 -0.96 -20.32 -1.46
N CYS A 89 -0.70 -20.32 -0.15
CA CYS A 89 0.65 -20.23 0.41
C CYS A 89 1.54 -21.40 -0.02
N GLU A 90 1.03 -22.64 0.10
CA GLU A 90 1.73 -23.86 -0.33
C GLU A 90 2.01 -23.87 -1.84
N ALA A 91 1.14 -23.23 -2.63
CA ALA A 91 1.32 -23.03 -4.07
C ALA A 91 2.19 -21.80 -4.44
N GLY A 92 2.74 -21.08 -3.45
CA GLY A 92 3.55 -19.87 -3.68
C GLY A 92 2.76 -18.64 -4.17
N ARG A 93 1.43 -18.66 -4.05
CA ARG A 93 0.53 -17.59 -4.47
C ARG A 93 0.28 -16.60 -3.35
N VAL A 94 1.16 -15.62 -3.22
CA VAL A 94 1.00 -14.56 -2.21
C VAL A 94 -0.01 -13.49 -2.68
N PRO A 95 -0.93 -13.01 -1.81
CA PRO A 95 -1.84 -11.92 -2.14
C PRO A 95 -1.11 -10.67 -2.62
N ARG A 96 -1.76 -9.92 -3.51
CA ARG A 96 -1.14 -8.78 -4.20
C ARG A 96 -0.78 -7.66 -3.23
N GLU A 97 -1.64 -7.42 -2.26
CA GLU A 97 -1.56 -6.36 -1.25
C GLU A 97 -0.33 -6.60 -0.36
N HIS A 98 -0.19 -7.80 0.18
CA HIS A 98 0.99 -8.22 0.93
C HIS A 98 2.28 -8.06 0.12
N ARG A 99 2.31 -8.50 -1.14
CA ARG A 99 3.47 -8.32 -2.04
C ARG A 99 3.78 -6.87 -2.35
N ARG A 100 2.77 -6.01 -2.41
CA ARG A 100 2.96 -4.57 -2.63
C ARG A 100 3.60 -3.93 -1.41
N TRP A 101 3.09 -4.19 -0.22
CA TRP A 101 3.56 -3.58 1.02
C TRP A 101 4.95 -4.07 1.45
N MET A 102 5.28 -5.34 1.23
CA MET A 102 6.65 -5.85 1.45
C MET A 102 7.71 -5.11 0.64
N ARG A 103 7.36 -4.65 -0.56
CA ARG A 103 8.29 -3.99 -1.49
C ARG A 103 8.32 -2.47 -1.34
N LEU A 104 7.43 -1.90 -0.52
CA LEU A 104 7.19 -0.46 -0.48
C LEU A 104 8.41 0.33 0.01
N CYS A 105 9.08 -0.19 1.04
CA CYS A 105 10.24 0.43 1.68
C CYS A 105 11.49 -0.46 1.64
N SER A 106 11.52 -1.51 0.82
CA SER A 106 12.67 -2.45 0.74
C SER A 106 13.86 -1.90 -0.06
N THR A 107 13.67 -0.78 -0.76
CA THR A 107 14.64 -0.21 -1.71
C THR A 107 15.33 1.06 -1.19
N TRP A 108 15.11 1.41 0.08
CA TRP A 108 15.60 2.63 0.71
C TRP A 108 16.42 2.33 1.96
#